data_AF-A0A0Q7Q215-F1
#
_entry.id   AF-A0A0Q7Q215-F1
#
_cell.length_a   1.000
_cell.length_b   1.000
_cell.length_c   1.000
_cell.angle_alpha   90.00
_cell.angle_beta   90.00
_cell.angle_gamma   90.00
#
_symmetry.space_group_name_H-M   'P 1'
#
loop_
_entity.id
_entity.type
_entity.pdbx_description
1 polymer ?
#
loop_
_entity_poly.entity_id
_entity_poly.type
_entity_poly.pdbx_seq_one_letter_code
_entity_poly.pdbx_strand_id
1 'polypeptide(L)'
;MRNRITLMKATIAAALVVLATGVAYSAQDKYSVKVKDGLAFSEFRGYEKWETINVSHNRDLIAVILGNEAMIKAYKAGYPGNGKPFPDGARMAKVHWKAIKNEAAPGQPTVGGPQHDVDFMVKDSKRFADGGGWGYAMFRYDPASKTFRPGTLKDAPPQGDDARCGVACHTAAKQRDYVFTAYGSK
;
A
#
# COMPACT_ATOMS: atom_id res chain seq x y z
N MET A 1 26.00 -77.52 -34.68
CA MET A 1 26.83 -76.78 -35.65
C MET A 1 26.48 -75.29 -35.61
N ARG A 2 27.49 -74.46 -35.37
CA ARG A 2 27.63 -73.05 -35.77
C ARG A 2 26.65 -72.00 -35.23
N ASN A 3 27.07 -71.39 -34.13
CA ASN A 3 27.32 -69.94 -33.95
C ASN A 3 26.80 -69.00 -35.04
N ARG A 4 26.11 -67.92 -34.61
CA ARG A 4 26.49 -66.55 -34.94
C ARG A 4 25.88 -65.57 -33.93
N ILE A 5 26.76 -65.06 -33.08
CA ILE A 5 26.59 -63.86 -32.26
C ILE A 5 26.58 -62.68 -33.24
N THR A 6 25.50 -61.89 -33.25
CA THR A 6 25.46 -60.62 -33.95
C THR A 6 25.11 -59.54 -32.94
N LEU A 7 26.13 -58.77 -32.52
CA LEU A 7 25.98 -57.52 -31.79
C LEU A 7 25.12 -56.55 -32.61
N MET A 8 23.97 -56.12 -32.09
CA MET A 8 23.28 -54.92 -32.57
C MET A 8 23.31 -53.84 -31.49
N LYS A 9 23.58 -52.64 -31.98
CA LYS A 9 24.07 -51.45 -31.29
C LYS A 9 22.99 -50.89 -30.37
N ALA A 10 23.34 -50.68 -29.09
CA ALA A 10 22.52 -49.93 -28.16
C ALA A 10 22.57 -48.44 -28.52
N THR A 11 21.54 -47.94 -29.18
CA THR A 11 21.29 -46.50 -29.29
C THR A 11 20.60 -46.04 -28.01
N ILE A 12 21.38 -45.48 -27.09
CA ILE A 12 20.86 -44.79 -25.92
C ILE A 12 20.30 -43.44 -26.40
N ALA A 13 18.99 -43.38 -26.63
CA ALA A 13 18.29 -42.12 -26.78
C ALA A 13 18.19 -41.45 -25.40
N ALA A 14 19.06 -40.47 -25.14
CA ALA A 14 18.96 -39.63 -23.95
C ALA A 14 17.72 -38.73 -24.07
N ALA A 15 16.60 -39.16 -23.51
CA ALA A 15 15.42 -38.30 -23.35
C ALA A 15 15.72 -37.24 -22.28
N LEU A 16 16.01 -36.01 -22.72
CA LEU A 16 16.04 -34.83 -21.86
C LEU A 16 14.61 -34.54 -21.39
N VAL A 17 14.26 -35.05 -20.21
CA VAL A 17 13.06 -34.65 -19.50
C VAL A 17 13.31 -33.25 -18.93
N VAL A 18 12.86 -32.22 -19.63
CA VAL A 18 12.77 -30.87 -19.08
C VAL A 18 11.60 -30.87 -18.10
N LEU A 19 11.90 -31.10 -16.82
CA LEU A 19 10.97 -30.82 -15.73
C LEU A 19 10.76 -29.31 -15.68
N ALA A 20 9.71 -28.83 -16.34
CA ALA A 20 9.18 -27.50 -16.09
C ALA A 20 8.63 -27.50 -14.66
N THR A 21 9.47 -27.19 -13.68
CA THR A 21 9.01 -26.81 -12.34
C THR A 21 8.30 -25.47 -12.49
N GLY A 22 7.02 -25.52 -12.80
CA GLY A 22 6.13 -24.39 -12.68
C GLY A 22 6.06 -23.99 -11.22
N VAL A 23 7.00 -23.15 -10.78
CA VAL A 23 6.87 -22.43 -9.52
C VAL A 23 5.68 -21.50 -9.75
N ALA A 24 4.51 -21.94 -9.32
CA ALA A 24 3.40 -21.01 -9.12
C ALA A 24 3.91 -19.96 -8.15
N TYR A 25 4.24 -18.77 -8.65
CA TYR A 25 4.49 -17.62 -7.80
C TYR A 25 3.21 -17.42 -7.00
N SER A 26 3.20 -17.88 -5.74
CA SER A 26 2.13 -17.56 -4.82
C SER A 26 2.09 -16.05 -4.75
N ALA A 27 1.04 -15.44 -5.30
CA ALA A 27 0.83 -14.02 -5.19
C ALA A 27 0.88 -13.66 -3.70
N GLN A 28 1.77 -12.74 -3.33
CA GLN A 28 1.93 -12.36 -1.92
C GLN A 28 0.59 -11.88 -1.38
N ASP A 29 0.16 -12.43 -0.23
CA ASP A 29 -0.95 -11.84 0.50
C ASP A 29 -0.49 -10.49 1.06
N LYS A 30 -0.97 -9.39 0.47
CA LYS A 30 -0.64 -8.04 0.94
C LYS A 30 -1.00 -7.80 2.40
N TYR A 31 -1.92 -8.57 2.97
CA TYR A 31 -2.28 -8.44 4.38
C TYR A 31 -1.27 -9.09 5.34
N SER A 32 -0.26 -9.78 4.81
CA SER A 32 0.84 -10.35 5.61
C SER A 32 1.96 -9.36 5.93
N VAL A 33 2.00 -8.19 5.27
CA VAL A 33 3.07 -7.20 5.51
C VAL A 33 2.75 -6.23 6.64
N LYS A 34 3.81 -5.81 7.34
CA LYS A 34 3.76 -4.83 8.44
C LYS A 34 5.04 -4.03 8.50
N VAL A 35 4.96 -2.81 9.04
CA VAL A 35 6.15 -2.05 9.46
C VAL A 35 6.67 -2.61 10.79
N LYS A 36 7.95 -2.37 11.09
CA LYS A 36 8.59 -2.74 12.34
C LYS A 36 7.87 -2.11 13.53
N ASP A 37 7.60 -2.93 14.55
CA ASP A 37 6.96 -2.52 15.81
C ASP A 37 5.70 -1.66 15.64
N GLY A 38 4.97 -1.85 14.53
CA GLY A 38 3.94 -0.91 14.11
C GLY A 38 2.80 -1.54 13.31
N LEU A 39 2.25 -0.74 12.39
CA LEU A 39 1.02 -1.05 11.67
C LEU A 39 1.19 -2.25 10.72
N ALA A 40 0.24 -3.16 10.77
CA ALA A 40 0.07 -4.17 9.74
C ALA A 40 -0.89 -3.69 8.65
N PHE A 41 -0.64 -4.08 7.40
CA PHE A 41 -1.56 -3.81 6.29
C PHE A 41 -2.96 -4.39 6.58
N SER A 42 -3.01 -5.53 7.27
CA SER A 42 -4.25 -6.20 7.69
C SER A 42 -5.16 -5.35 8.60
N GLU A 43 -4.63 -4.37 9.34
CA GLU A 43 -5.44 -3.43 10.14
C GLU A 43 -6.35 -2.53 9.29
N PHE A 44 -6.02 -2.41 8.00
CA PHE A 44 -6.73 -1.61 6.99
C PHE A 44 -7.44 -2.50 5.98
N ARG A 45 -7.68 -3.78 6.28
CA ARG A 45 -8.36 -4.71 5.37
C ARG A 45 -9.70 -4.14 4.89
N GLY A 46 -9.87 -4.08 3.58
CA GLY A 46 -11.07 -3.54 2.93
C GLY A 46 -11.10 -2.01 2.79
N TYR A 47 -9.96 -1.32 2.99
CA TYR A 47 -9.88 0.14 2.80
C TYR A 47 -10.36 0.61 1.42
N GLU A 48 -10.30 -0.25 0.41
CA GLU A 48 -10.75 0.04 -0.95
C GLU A 48 -12.25 0.34 -1.04
N LYS A 49 -13.01 -0.03 0.00
CA LYS A 49 -14.46 0.23 0.12
C LYS A 49 -14.78 1.38 1.08
N TRP A 50 -13.79 1.99 1.70
CA TRP A 50 -13.98 3.10 2.63
C TRP A 50 -14.44 4.37 1.88
N GLU A 51 -15.09 5.29 2.60
CA GLU A 51 -15.61 6.52 2.00
C GLU A 51 -14.46 7.46 1.63
N THR A 52 -14.53 8.06 0.44
CA THR A 52 -13.57 9.09 0.01
C THR A 52 -13.74 10.34 0.87
N ILE A 53 -12.65 10.75 1.51
CA ILE A 53 -12.53 12.02 2.24
C ILE A 53 -12.21 13.13 1.25
N ASN A 54 -11.18 12.93 0.43
CA ASN A 54 -10.71 13.92 -0.55
C ASN A 54 -9.75 13.31 -1.57
N VAL A 55 -9.31 14.11 -2.53
CA VAL A 55 -8.26 13.79 -3.50
C VAL A 55 -7.08 14.75 -3.35
N SER A 56 -5.89 14.31 -3.74
CA SER A 56 -4.72 15.19 -3.82
C SER A 56 -3.93 14.90 -5.08
N HIS A 57 -3.37 15.94 -5.70
CA HIS A 57 -2.44 15.82 -6.82
C HIS A 57 -1.19 16.63 -6.49
N ASN A 58 -0.03 15.99 -6.46
CA ASN A 58 1.25 16.65 -6.20
C ASN A 58 2.32 16.07 -7.11
N ARG A 59 2.96 16.92 -7.90
CA ARG A 59 3.97 16.53 -8.92
C ARG A 59 3.43 15.44 -9.84
N ASP A 60 4.03 14.26 -9.81
CA ASP A 60 3.73 13.11 -10.65
C ASP A 60 2.80 12.09 -9.97
N LEU A 61 2.21 12.43 -8.82
CA LEU A 61 1.32 11.54 -8.06
C LEU A 61 -0.08 12.13 -7.89
N ILE A 62 -1.08 11.32 -8.21
CA ILE A 62 -2.48 11.54 -7.84
C ILE A 62 -2.86 10.53 -6.77
N ALA A 63 -3.65 10.97 -5.78
CA ALA A 63 -4.05 10.13 -4.67
C ALA A 63 -5.51 10.32 -4.30
N VAL A 64 -6.14 9.22 -3.88
CA VAL A 64 -7.43 9.22 -3.20
C VAL A 64 -7.18 8.98 -1.72
N ILE A 65 -7.81 9.77 -0.87
CA ILE A 65 -7.72 9.70 0.59
C ILE A 65 -9.06 9.18 1.10
N LEU A 66 -9.02 8.05 1.77
CA LEU A 66 -10.18 7.26 2.20
C LEU A 66 -10.23 7.21 3.72
N GLY A 67 -11.44 7.18 4.29
CA GLY A 67 -11.67 7.15 5.73
C GLY A 67 -12.57 6.00 6.14
N ASN A 68 -12.20 5.29 7.22
CA ASN A 68 -13.12 4.32 7.80
C ASN A 68 -14.34 5.01 8.44
N GLU A 69 -15.34 4.22 8.84
CA GLU A 69 -16.59 4.74 9.41
C GLU A 69 -16.35 5.68 10.61
N ALA A 70 -15.40 5.36 11.49
CA ALA A 70 -15.05 6.21 12.63
C ALA A 70 -14.50 7.57 12.20
N MET A 71 -13.58 7.59 11.22
CA MET A 71 -13.01 8.82 10.67
C MET A 71 -14.08 9.71 10.03
N ILE A 72 -14.97 9.10 9.23
CA ILE A 72 -16.05 9.80 8.54
C ILE A 72 -17.07 10.37 9.51
N LYS A 73 -17.50 9.58 10.51
CA LYS A 73 -18.39 10.06 11.58
C LYS A 73 -17.77 11.23 12.33
N ALA A 74 -16.47 11.17 12.64
CA ALA A 74 -15.75 12.26 13.28
C ALA A 74 -15.76 13.53 12.41
N TYR A 75 -15.42 13.42 11.13
CA TYR A 75 -15.50 14.57 10.22
C TYR A 75 -16.90 15.18 10.12
N LYS A 76 -17.95 14.34 9.99
CA LYS A 76 -19.35 14.79 9.96
C LYS A 76 -19.78 15.46 11.27
N ALA A 77 -19.17 15.09 12.39
CA ALA A 77 -19.36 15.74 13.70
C ALA A 77 -18.47 16.99 13.90
N GLY A 78 -17.76 17.43 12.86
CA GLY A 78 -16.95 18.65 12.85
C GLY A 78 -15.52 18.48 13.37
N TYR A 79 -15.02 17.24 13.55
CA TYR A 79 -13.65 17.01 14.00
C TYR A 79 -12.65 17.29 12.86
N PRO A 80 -11.43 17.78 13.15
CA PRO A 80 -11.00 18.34 14.44
C PRO A 80 -11.35 19.84 14.55
N GLY A 81 -12.08 20.41 13.58
CA GLY A 81 -12.43 21.83 13.54
C GLY A 81 -13.26 22.31 14.74
N ASN A 82 -13.95 21.40 15.41
CA ASN A 82 -14.67 21.63 16.67
C ASN A 82 -13.76 21.63 17.93
N GLY A 83 -12.44 21.58 17.75
CA GLY A 83 -11.45 21.60 18.83
C GLY A 83 -11.20 20.25 19.50
N LYS A 84 -11.85 19.16 19.05
CA LYS A 84 -11.64 17.81 19.59
C LYS A 84 -10.70 17.00 18.69
N PRO A 85 -9.81 16.15 19.26
CA PRO A 85 -9.02 15.22 18.47
C PRO A 85 -9.90 14.10 17.90
N PHE A 86 -9.47 13.49 16.79
CA PHE A 86 -10.14 12.32 16.24
C PHE A 86 -10.18 11.18 17.28
N PRO A 87 -11.26 10.37 17.30
CA PRO A 87 -11.38 9.27 18.24
C PRO A 87 -10.42 8.13 17.91
N ASP A 88 -10.00 7.38 18.93
CA ASP A 88 -9.28 6.12 18.74
C ASP A 88 -10.06 5.18 17.81
N GLY A 89 -9.34 4.48 16.93
CA GLY A 89 -9.92 3.65 15.87
C GLY A 89 -10.25 4.41 14.58
N ALA A 90 -10.14 5.74 14.54
CA ALA A 90 -10.18 6.49 13.29
C ALA A 90 -8.99 6.08 12.39
N ARG A 91 -9.27 5.79 11.12
CA ARG A 91 -8.28 5.32 10.14
C ARG A 91 -8.41 6.05 8.83
N MET A 92 -7.26 6.33 8.23
CA MET A 92 -7.17 6.81 6.85
C MET A 92 -6.28 5.91 6.02
N ALA A 93 -6.68 5.71 4.77
CA ALA A 93 -5.84 5.11 3.73
C ALA A 93 -5.67 6.10 2.59
N LYS A 94 -4.44 6.34 2.17
CA LYS A 94 -4.13 7.21 1.03
C LYS A 94 -3.47 6.38 -0.06
N VAL A 95 -4.15 6.25 -1.19
CA VAL A 95 -3.74 5.38 -2.30
C VAL A 95 -3.13 6.25 -3.38
N HIS A 96 -1.86 6.03 -3.72
CA HIS A 96 -1.14 6.82 -4.72
C HIS A 96 -0.95 6.08 -6.05
N TRP A 97 -1.17 6.79 -7.14
CA TRP A 97 -0.84 6.37 -8.49
C TRP A 97 0.06 7.39 -9.17
N LYS A 98 0.88 6.92 -10.12
CA LYS A 98 1.54 7.83 -11.07
C LYS A 98 0.47 8.54 -11.90
N ALA A 99 0.54 9.86 -11.98
CA ALA A 99 -0.37 10.66 -12.78
C ALA A 99 -0.05 10.47 -14.28
N ILE A 100 -1.04 10.09 -15.07
CA ILE A 100 -0.92 9.92 -16.52
C ILE A 100 -2.02 10.68 -17.25
N LYS A 101 -1.82 10.95 -18.54
CA LYS A 101 -2.86 11.45 -19.43
C LYS A 101 -3.66 10.28 -20.00
N ASN A 102 -4.99 10.38 -19.95
CA ASN A 102 -5.86 9.44 -20.64
C ASN A 102 -6.05 9.88 -22.10
N GLU A 103 -5.14 9.45 -22.97
CA GLU A 103 -5.13 9.82 -24.40
C GLU A 103 -6.41 9.42 -25.15
N ALA A 104 -7.13 8.40 -24.66
CA ALA A 104 -8.35 7.90 -25.28
C ALA A 104 -9.61 8.73 -24.93
N ALA A 105 -9.55 9.58 -23.90
CA ALA A 105 -10.68 10.37 -23.44
C ALA A 105 -10.66 11.80 -24.02
N PRO A 106 -11.83 12.37 -24.39
CA PRO A 106 -11.91 13.77 -24.79
C PRO A 106 -11.28 14.71 -23.76
N GLY A 107 -10.44 15.63 -24.21
CA GLY A 107 -9.72 16.58 -23.35
C GLY A 107 -8.55 15.98 -22.56
N GLN A 108 -8.20 14.71 -22.77
CA GLN A 108 -7.03 14.03 -22.19
C GLN A 108 -6.85 14.33 -20.69
N PRO A 109 -7.85 14.00 -19.85
CA PRO A 109 -7.79 14.28 -18.43
C PRO A 109 -6.59 13.56 -17.78
N THR A 110 -6.06 14.18 -16.73
CA THR A 110 -5.06 13.51 -15.89
C THR A 110 -5.76 12.52 -14.96
N VAL A 111 -5.32 11.27 -14.96
CA VAL A 111 -5.89 10.16 -14.19
C VAL A 111 -4.80 9.36 -13.46
N GLY A 112 -5.20 8.43 -12.60
CA GLY A 112 -4.28 7.46 -11.99
C GLY A 112 -3.85 6.39 -13.00
N GLY A 113 -2.54 6.21 -13.13
CA GLY A 113 -1.89 5.15 -13.91
C GLY A 113 -1.42 4.00 -13.02
N PRO A 114 -0.17 3.54 -13.15
CA PRO A 114 0.39 2.50 -12.28
C PRO A 114 0.33 2.87 -10.79
N GLN A 115 0.00 1.89 -9.95
CA GLN A 115 0.02 2.01 -8.49
C GLN A 115 1.45 2.31 -8.02
N HIS A 116 1.60 3.29 -7.13
CA HIS A 116 2.87 3.71 -6.58
C HIS A 116 3.08 3.20 -5.14
N ASP A 117 2.16 3.55 -4.25
CA ASP A 117 2.17 3.10 -2.85
C ASP A 117 0.78 3.29 -2.22
N VAL A 118 0.66 2.81 -0.98
CA VAL A 118 -0.47 3.12 -0.09
C VAL A 118 0.09 3.54 1.27
N ASP A 119 -0.37 4.69 1.75
CA ASP A 119 -0.08 5.18 3.10
C ASP A 119 -1.27 4.91 4.02
N PHE A 120 -0.97 4.56 5.26
CA PHE A 120 -1.93 4.31 6.31
C PHE A 120 -1.63 5.18 7.53
N MET A 121 -2.70 5.60 8.20
CA MET A 121 -2.62 6.14 9.55
C MET A 121 -3.82 5.72 10.40
N VAL A 122 -3.57 5.44 11.68
CA VAL A 122 -4.59 5.07 12.67
C VAL A 122 -4.42 5.87 13.96
N LYS A 123 -5.53 6.34 14.51
CA LYS A 123 -5.58 6.92 15.85
C LYS A 123 -5.63 5.78 16.87
N ASP A 124 -4.62 5.71 17.71
CA ASP A 124 -4.53 4.81 18.86
C ASP A 124 -3.66 5.51 19.91
N SER A 125 -4.34 6.27 20.77
CA SER A 125 -3.73 7.14 21.78
C SER A 125 -2.81 6.42 22.74
N LYS A 126 -3.02 5.12 22.96
CA LYS A 126 -2.20 4.28 23.83
C LYS A 126 -1.00 3.70 23.09
N ARG A 127 -1.21 3.11 21.90
CA ARG A 127 -0.15 2.44 21.14
C ARG A 127 0.86 3.43 20.56
N PHE A 128 0.44 4.65 20.23
CA PHE A 128 1.29 5.67 19.57
C PHE A 128 1.35 6.98 20.35
N ALA A 129 1.44 6.90 21.67
CA ALA A 129 1.46 8.08 22.56
C ALA A 129 2.59 9.07 22.23
N ASP A 130 3.74 8.55 21.78
CA ASP A 130 4.92 9.31 21.35
C ASP A 130 4.76 9.99 19.98
N GLY A 131 3.77 9.58 19.18
CA GLY A 131 3.42 10.13 17.86
C GLY A 131 2.18 11.04 17.87
N GLY A 132 1.76 11.54 19.03
CA GLY A 132 0.50 12.32 19.13
C GLY A 132 -0.75 11.45 19.04
N GLY A 133 -0.63 10.16 19.37
CA GLY A 133 -1.70 9.18 19.30
C GLY A 133 -1.95 8.63 17.90
N TRP A 134 -1.05 8.87 16.94
CA TRP A 134 -1.16 8.39 15.57
C TRP A 134 0.01 7.48 15.20
N GLY A 135 -0.32 6.32 14.63
CA GLY A 135 0.65 5.44 14.01
C GLY A 135 0.55 5.51 12.49
N TYR A 136 1.70 5.42 11.82
CA TYR A 136 1.83 5.60 10.37
C TYR A 136 2.45 4.37 9.72
N ALA A 137 2.13 4.12 8.46
CA ALA A 137 2.87 3.17 7.64
C ALA A 137 2.75 3.54 6.17
N MET A 138 3.81 3.29 5.41
CA MET A 138 3.80 3.38 3.96
C MET A 138 4.16 2.03 3.38
N PHE A 139 3.38 1.57 2.41
CA PHE A 139 3.63 0.33 1.69
C PHE A 139 3.84 0.62 0.20
N ARG A 140 5.08 0.42 -0.26
CA ARG A 140 5.47 0.56 -1.65
C ARG A 140 4.91 -0.60 -2.46
N TYR A 141 4.32 -0.30 -3.61
CA TYR A 141 3.92 -1.32 -4.58
C TYR A 141 5.07 -1.63 -5.55
N ASP A 142 5.31 -2.91 -5.78
CA ASP A 142 6.22 -3.40 -6.83
C ASP A 142 5.39 -3.95 -8.00
N PRO A 143 5.42 -3.29 -9.19
CA PRO A 143 4.65 -3.74 -10.34
C PRO A 143 5.17 -5.05 -10.95
N ALA A 144 6.45 -5.40 -10.77
CA ALA A 144 7.03 -6.60 -11.35
C ALA A 144 6.53 -7.86 -10.61
N SER A 145 6.59 -7.83 -9.28
CA SER A 145 6.11 -8.91 -8.42
C SER A 145 4.61 -8.81 -8.10
N LYS A 146 4.00 -7.65 -8.35
CA LYS A 146 2.61 -7.30 -7.98
C LYS A 146 2.37 -7.40 -6.48
N THR A 147 3.35 -7.00 -5.69
CA THR A 147 3.29 -7.10 -4.24
C THR A 147 3.54 -5.77 -3.53
N PHE A 148 3.35 -5.77 -2.21
CA PHE A 148 3.66 -4.63 -1.36
C PHE A 148 4.84 -4.95 -0.45
N ARG A 149 5.64 -3.94 -0.15
CA ARG A 149 6.65 -3.97 0.92
C ARG A 149 6.57 -2.72 1.77
N PRO A 150 7.00 -2.74 3.04
CA PRO A 150 7.24 -1.52 3.80
C PRO A 150 8.13 -0.55 3.02
N GLY A 151 7.85 0.74 3.17
CA GLY A 151 8.76 1.80 2.77
C GLY A 151 10.10 1.67 3.50
N THR A 152 11.16 2.18 2.88
CA THR A 152 12.52 2.14 3.41
C THR A 152 13.23 3.46 3.14
N LEU A 153 14.35 3.70 3.81
CA LEU A 153 15.16 4.90 3.57
C LEU A 153 15.80 4.95 2.17
N LYS A 154 15.73 3.85 1.40
CA LYS A 154 16.17 3.78 0.01
C LYS A 154 15.08 4.21 -0.99
N ASP A 155 13.84 4.39 -0.52
CA ASP A 155 12.76 4.89 -1.36
C ASP A 155 12.90 6.39 -1.65
N ALA A 156 12.19 6.86 -2.68
CA ALA A 156 12.07 8.27 -2.99
C ALA A 156 10.59 8.73 -2.86
N PRO A 157 10.27 9.65 -1.93
CA PRO A 157 11.12 10.13 -0.84
C PRO A 157 11.45 9.02 0.19
N PRO A 158 12.53 9.16 0.99
CA PRO A 158 12.89 8.19 2.02
C PRO A 158 11.75 7.99 3.04
N GLN A 159 11.47 6.74 3.39
CA GLN A 159 10.46 6.39 4.40
C GLN A 159 11.07 5.54 5.50
N GLY A 160 10.77 5.86 6.76
CA GLY A 160 11.04 4.93 7.87
C GLY A 160 10.17 3.68 7.72
N ASP A 161 10.67 2.54 8.18
CA ASP A 161 9.95 1.26 8.18
C ASP A 161 9.33 0.93 9.54
N ASP A 162 9.04 1.94 10.36
CA ASP A 162 8.38 1.85 11.67
C ASP A 162 7.10 2.71 11.74
N ALA A 163 6.35 2.60 12.85
CA ALA A 163 5.13 3.40 13.04
C ALA A 163 5.36 4.91 13.18
N ARG A 164 6.61 5.37 13.31
CA ARG A 164 6.98 6.76 13.55
C ARG A 164 7.35 7.49 12.26
N CYS A 165 7.38 6.81 11.11
CA CYS A 165 7.79 7.38 9.82
C CYS A 165 7.06 8.68 9.44
N GLY A 166 5.79 8.82 9.85
CA GLY A 166 4.97 10.02 9.57
C GLY A 166 5.03 11.12 10.63
N VAL A 167 5.57 10.87 11.83
CA VAL A 167 5.43 11.79 12.98
C VAL A 167 6.04 13.16 12.69
N ALA A 168 7.24 13.21 12.13
CA ALA A 168 7.90 14.47 11.81
C ALA A 168 7.11 15.31 10.79
N CYS A 169 6.64 14.67 9.71
CA CYS A 169 5.87 15.36 8.67
C CYS A 169 4.48 15.81 9.16
N HIS A 170 3.78 14.95 9.91
CA HIS A 170 2.43 15.23 10.39
C HIS A 170 2.38 16.19 11.59
N THR A 171 3.50 16.41 12.28
CA THR A 171 3.57 17.41 13.37
C THR A 171 3.24 18.83 12.88
N ALA A 172 3.49 19.16 11.60
CA ALA A 172 3.06 20.44 11.03
C ALA A 172 1.52 20.62 11.03
N ALA A 173 0.75 19.53 11.11
CA ALA A 173 -0.70 19.54 11.25
C ALA A 173 -1.18 19.34 12.69
N LYS A 174 -0.34 19.51 13.72
CA LYS A 174 -0.71 19.26 15.13
C LYS A 174 -1.99 19.98 15.57
N GLN A 175 -2.21 21.22 15.12
CA GLN A 175 -3.44 21.98 15.42
C GLN A 175 -4.72 21.38 14.83
N ARG A 176 -4.58 20.45 13.88
CA ARG A 176 -5.66 19.71 13.21
C ARG A 176 -5.56 18.23 13.53
N ASP A 177 -5.12 17.93 14.76
CA ASP A 177 -4.87 16.57 15.26
C ASP A 177 -4.05 15.73 14.27
N TYR A 178 -2.96 16.30 13.75
CA TYR A 178 -2.00 15.64 12.86
C TYR A 178 -2.56 15.22 11.49
N VAL A 179 -3.74 15.71 11.10
CA VAL A 179 -4.40 15.38 9.82
C VAL A 179 -4.46 16.62 8.91
N PHE A 180 -3.83 16.54 7.74
CA PHE A 180 -3.85 17.62 6.75
C PHE A 180 -5.17 17.67 5.95
N THR A 181 -5.75 16.52 5.68
CA THR A 181 -6.90 16.39 4.79
C THR A 181 -8.15 17.00 5.42
N ALA A 182 -8.77 17.95 4.72
CA ALA A 182 -10.10 18.43 5.09
C ALA A 182 -11.17 17.52 4.46
N TYR A 183 -12.25 17.28 5.20
CA TYR A 183 -13.45 16.65 4.67
C TYR A 183 -14.31 17.73 4.01
N GLY A 184 -14.56 17.59 2.70
CA GLY A 184 -15.46 18.48 1.99
C GLY A 184 -16.90 18.15 2.36
N SER A 185 -17.42 18.74 3.43
CA SER A 185 -18.87 18.73 3.65
C SER A 185 -19.52 19.69 2.65
N LYS A 186 -20.51 19.19 1.92
CA LYS A 186 -21.46 20.03 1.19
C LYS A 186 -22.34 20.80 2.17
#